data_AF-A0A6M3Z9R0-F1
#
_entry.id   AF-A0A6M3Z9R0-F1
#
_cell.length_a   1.000
_cell.length_b   1.000
_cell.length_c   1.000
_cell.angle_alpha   90.00
_cell.angle_beta   90.00
_cell.angle_gamma   90.00
#
_symmetry.space_group_name_H-M   'P 1'
#
loop_
_entity.id
_entity.type
_entity.pdbx_description
1 polymer ?
#
loop_
_entity_poly.entity_id
_entity_poly.type
_entity_poly.pdbx_seq_one_letter_code
_entity_poly.pdbx_strand_id
1 'polypeptide(L)'
;MIGGRLKSLRGKRTQEEIASHIGVSRARYSHYENGRSEPDYDTLQKLADYFQVTTDYLLTGKDKKSDDDMFSDPDLQLAYRDMQDFSPESKQQAIEFINYLKEKEKNRKPKNK
;
A
#
# COMPACT_ATOMS: atom_id res chain seq x y z
N MET A 1 8.77 1.26 -14.28
CA MET A 1 8.97 -0.13 -14.76
C MET A 1 9.30 -1.02 -13.59
N ILE A 2 8.74 -2.23 -13.53
CA ILE A 2 8.93 -3.19 -12.42
C ILE A 2 10.41 -3.51 -12.16
N GLY A 3 11.24 -3.66 -13.19
CA GLY A 3 12.66 -4.03 -13.04
C GLY A 3 13.47 -3.06 -12.17
N GLY A 4 13.26 -1.74 -12.32
CA GLY A 4 13.91 -0.75 -11.48
C GLY A 4 13.49 -0.85 -10.00
N ARG A 5 12.22 -1.19 -9.74
CA ARG A 5 11.72 -1.43 -8.38
C ARG A 5 12.30 -2.69 -7.76
N LEU A 6 12.36 -3.79 -8.53
CA LEU A 6 13.00 -5.03 -8.06
C LEU A 6 14.48 -4.80 -7.71
N LYS A 7 15.19 -4.03 -8.54
CA LYS A 7 16.58 -3.64 -8.26
C LYS A 7 16.72 -2.79 -7.00
N SER A 8 15.76 -1.89 -6.75
CA SER A 8 15.70 -1.08 -5.53
C SER A 8 15.44 -1.95 -4.29
N LEU A 9 14.41 -2.81 -4.34
CA LEU A 9 14.01 -3.71 -3.25
C LEU A 9 15.10 -4.76 -2.92
N ARG A 10 15.85 -5.23 -3.93
CA ARG A 10 17.00 -6.10 -3.72
C ARG A 10 18.06 -5.45 -2.82
N GLY A 11 18.27 -4.14 -2.96
CA GLY A 11 19.29 -3.40 -2.22
C GLY A 11 20.67 -4.02 -2.39
N LYS A 12 21.30 -4.42 -1.27
CA LYS A 12 22.65 -5.02 -1.24
C LYS A 12 22.68 -6.53 -1.50
N ARG A 13 21.52 -7.20 -1.52
CA ARG A 13 21.42 -8.65 -1.78
C ARG A 13 21.85 -8.98 -3.20
N THR A 14 22.34 -10.19 -3.42
CA THR A 14 22.73 -10.63 -4.76
C THR A 14 21.52 -11.05 -5.59
N GLN A 15 21.65 -11.02 -6.92
CA GLN A 15 20.60 -11.55 -7.80
C GLN A 15 20.40 -13.06 -7.60
N GLU A 16 21.45 -13.78 -7.19
CA GLU A 16 21.41 -15.22 -6.92
C GLU A 16 20.59 -15.54 -5.67
N GLU A 17 20.74 -14.74 -4.61
CA GLU A 17 19.98 -14.90 -3.35
C GLU A 17 18.48 -14.81 -3.59
N ILE A 18 18.04 -13.80 -4.34
CA ILE A 18 16.61 -13.59 -4.60
C ILE A 18 16.08 -14.66 -5.57
N ALA A 19 16.85 -14.96 -6.63
CA ALA A 19 16.48 -15.98 -7.59
C ALA A 19 16.28 -17.36 -6.92
N SER A 20 17.20 -17.72 -6.02
CA SER A 20 17.12 -18.96 -5.23
C SER A 20 15.87 -18.99 -4.35
N HIS A 21 15.54 -17.88 -3.69
CA HIS A 21 14.38 -17.81 -2.80
C HIS A 21 13.04 -17.95 -3.55
N ILE A 22 12.91 -17.32 -4.71
CA ILE A 22 11.67 -17.36 -5.50
C ILE A 22 11.62 -18.57 -6.47
N GLY A 23 12.69 -19.38 -6.53
CA GLY A 23 12.76 -20.59 -7.32
C GLY A 23 12.91 -20.35 -8.83
N VAL A 24 13.70 -19.35 -9.23
CA VAL A 24 14.06 -19.09 -10.64
C VAL A 24 15.57 -19.07 -10.83
N SER A 25 16.04 -19.12 -12.08
CA SER A 25 17.46 -18.94 -12.35
C SER A 25 17.89 -17.48 -12.15
N ARG A 26 19.14 -17.26 -11.74
CA ARG A 26 19.72 -15.90 -11.63
C ARG A 26 19.66 -15.12 -12.93
N ALA A 27 19.81 -15.79 -14.08
CA ALA A 27 19.64 -15.16 -15.39
C ALA A 27 18.19 -14.65 -15.60
N ARG A 28 17.20 -15.46 -15.23
CA ARG A 28 15.77 -15.08 -15.31
C ARG A 28 15.47 -13.88 -14.39
N TYR A 29 15.96 -13.90 -13.16
CA TYR A 29 15.81 -12.75 -12.25
C TYR A 29 16.51 -11.48 -12.77
N SER A 30 17.71 -11.62 -13.35
CA SER A 30 18.42 -10.50 -13.99
C SER A 30 17.64 -9.92 -15.17
N HIS A 31 16.94 -10.75 -15.95
CA HIS A 31 16.08 -10.26 -17.02
C HIS A 31 14.93 -9.41 -16.49
N TYR A 32 14.36 -9.74 -15.33
CA TYR A 32 13.34 -8.92 -14.68
C TYR A 32 13.89 -7.54 -14.29
N GLU A 33 15.03 -7.47 -13.60
CA GLU A 33 15.62 -6.19 -13.18
C GLU A 33 15.97 -5.27 -14.35
N ASN A 34 16.37 -5.86 -15.49
CA ASN A 34 16.77 -5.12 -16.68
C ASN A 34 15.62 -4.92 -17.69
N GLY A 35 14.40 -5.34 -17.37
CA GLY A 35 13.23 -5.18 -18.24
C GLY A 35 13.29 -6.00 -19.55
N ARG A 36 14.07 -7.08 -19.58
CA ARG A 36 14.16 -8.00 -20.73
C ARG A 36 13.03 -9.02 -20.76
N SER A 37 12.43 -9.30 -19.61
CA SER A 37 11.23 -10.12 -19.46
C SER A 37 10.44 -9.64 -18.26
N GLU A 38 9.18 -10.02 -18.18
CA GLU A 38 8.33 -9.77 -17.01
C GLU A 38 8.14 -11.05 -16.20
N PRO A 39 8.01 -10.96 -14.86
CA PRO A 39 7.62 -12.10 -14.04
C PRO A 39 6.21 -12.55 -14.41
N ASP A 40 6.00 -13.87 -14.43
CA ASP A 40 4.64 -14.42 -14.50
C ASP A 40 3.90 -14.21 -13.17
N TYR A 41 2.61 -14.55 -13.12
CA TYR A 41 1.77 -14.35 -11.96
C TYR A 41 2.35 -14.99 -10.69
N ASP A 42 2.78 -16.25 -10.78
CA ASP A 42 3.33 -16.99 -9.64
C ASP A 42 4.65 -16.38 -9.15
N THR A 43 5.53 -15.99 -10.07
CA THR A 43 6.78 -15.32 -9.74
C THR A 43 6.53 -13.94 -9.14
N LEU A 44 5.54 -13.20 -9.64
CA LEU A 44 5.16 -11.89 -9.12
C LEU A 44 4.64 -11.98 -7.68
N GLN A 45 3.83 -13.00 -7.35
CA GLN A 45 3.40 -13.25 -5.97
C GLN A 45 4.60 -13.56 -5.07
N LYS A 46 5.47 -14.50 -5.47
CA LYS A 46 6.67 -14.84 -4.68
C LYS A 46 7.58 -13.64 -4.43
N LEU A 47 7.72 -12.76 -5.42
CA LEU A 47 8.48 -11.52 -5.27
C LEU A 47 7.80 -10.57 -4.27
N ALA A 48 6.48 -10.42 -4.34
CA ALA A 48 5.70 -9.59 -3.42
C ALA A 48 5.85 -10.10 -1.98
N ASP A 49 5.70 -11.41 -1.76
CA ASP A 49 5.86 -12.05 -0.46
C ASP A 49 7.29 -11.91 0.07
N TYR A 50 8.30 -12.19 -0.76
CA TYR A 50 9.71 -12.07 -0.39
C TYR A 50 10.08 -10.66 0.07
N PHE A 51 9.58 -9.65 -0.62
CA PHE A 51 9.85 -8.25 -0.29
C PHE A 51 8.87 -7.64 0.70
N GLN A 52 7.85 -8.38 1.14
CA GLN A 52 6.77 -7.90 2.01
C GLN A 52 6.08 -6.65 1.47
N VAL A 53 5.81 -6.64 0.16
CA VAL A 53 5.08 -5.58 -0.54
C VAL A 53 3.89 -6.17 -1.27
N THR A 54 3.00 -5.32 -1.77
CA THR A 54 1.90 -5.79 -2.61
C THR A 54 2.34 -6.01 -4.06
N THR A 55 1.65 -6.90 -4.78
CA THR A 55 1.82 -7.03 -6.24
C THR A 55 1.48 -5.72 -6.96
N ASP A 56 0.52 -4.93 -6.44
CA ASP A 56 0.22 -3.59 -6.96
C ASP A 56 1.43 -2.67 -6.84
N TYR A 57 2.11 -2.63 -5.69
CA TYR A 57 3.35 -1.86 -5.54
C TYR A 57 4.41 -2.27 -6.57
N LEU A 58 4.59 -3.57 -6.80
CA LEU A 58 5.55 -4.05 -7.81
C LEU A 58 5.18 -3.60 -9.23
N LEU A 59 3.90 -3.49 -9.57
CA LEU A 59 3.39 -3.14 -10.90
C LEU A 59 3.23 -1.62 -11.10
N THR A 60 2.73 -0.89 -10.12
CA THR A 60 2.36 0.52 -10.20
C THR A 60 3.40 1.42 -9.52
N GLY A 61 4.07 0.91 -8.48
CA GLY A 61 5.00 1.69 -7.64
C GLY A 61 4.29 2.60 -6.67
N LYS A 62 2.98 2.45 -6.53
CA LYS A 62 2.20 3.10 -5.50
C LYS A 62 2.10 2.09 -4.37
N ASP A 63 2.50 2.50 -3.17
CA ASP A 63 2.04 1.78 -2.01
C ASP A 63 0.52 1.82 -2.03
N LYS A 64 -0.11 0.64 -1.96
CA LYS A 64 -1.48 0.58 -1.48
C LYS A 64 -1.38 1.28 -0.12
N LYS A 65 -1.98 2.46 0.03
CA LYS A 65 -2.25 2.96 1.37
C LYS A 65 -2.95 1.79 2.05
N SER A 66 -2.28 1.18 3.01
CA SER A 66 -2.94 0.15 3.78
C SER A 66 -4.18 0.82 4.36
N ASP A 67 -5.29 0.10 4.51
CA ASP A 67 -6.43 0.68 5.22
C ASP A 67 -6.00 1.13 6.65
N ASP A 68 -4.92 0.53 7.18
CA ASP A 68 -4.18 0.96 8.37
C ASP A 68 -3.56 2.37 8.28
N ASP A 69 -3.17 2.84 7.09
CA ASP A 69 -2.60 4.18 6.88
C ASP A 69 -3.66 5.27 6.66
N MET A 70 -4.95 4.91 6.54
CA MET A 70 -6.01 5.90 6.33
C MET A 70 -6.30 6.72 7.60
N PHE A 71 -5.99 6.15 8.78
CA PHE A 71 -6.19 6.78 10.08
C PHE A 71 -4.98 6.50 10.97
N SER A 72 -4.19 7.53 11.30
CA SER A 72 -3.08 7.40 12.27
C SER A 72 -3.55 7.40 13.73
N ASP A 73 -4.83 7.70 13.96
CA ASP A 73 -5.44 7.74 15.28
C ASP A 73 -6.20 6.41 15.53
N PRO A 74 -5.82 5.62 16.56
CA PRO A 74 -6.45 4.33 16.86
C PRO A 74 -7.97 4.44 17.12
N ASP A 75 -8.45 5.55 17.70
CA ASP A 75 -9.86 5.71 17.99
C ASP A 75 -10.67 5.95 16.70
N LEU A 76 -10.07 6.64 15.71
CA LEU A 76 -10.68 6.80 14.39
C LEU A 76 -10.74 5.48 13.62
N GLN A 77 -9.73 4.61 13.78
CA GLN A 77 -9.75 3.27 13.19
C GLN A 77 -10.89 2.43 13.78
N LEU A 78 -11.02 2.42 15.11
CA LEU A 78 -12.10 1.71 15.81
C LEU A 78 -13.47 2.25 15.39
N ALA A 79 -13.65 3.57 15.37
CA ALA A 79 -14.89 4.20 14.92
C ALA A 79 -15.25 3.81 13.49
N TYR A 80 -14.28 3.78 12.56
CA TYR A 80 -14.53 3.36 11.18
C TYR A 80 -14.98 1.89 11.10
N ARG A 81 -14.38 1.01 11.90
CA ARG A 81 -14.76 -0.40 11.98
C ARG A 81 -16.20 -0.55 12.48
N ASP A 82 -16.54 0.10 13.58
CA ASP A 82 -17.86 0.02 14.20
C ASP A 82 -18.95 0.61 13.29
N MET A 83 -18.63 1.64 12.51
CA MET A 83 -19.55 2.22 11.53
C MET A 83 -20.03 1.22 10.48
N GLN A 84 -19.30 0.13 10.20
CA GLN A 84 -19.75 -0.88 9.24
C GLN A 84 -21.06 -1.55 9.69
N ASP A 85 -21.22 -1.73 11.00
CA ASP A 85 -22.35 -2.42 11.63
C ASP A 85 -23.54 -1.47 11.92
N PHE A 86 -23.39 -0.18 11.65
CA PHE A 86 -24.45 0.81 11.89
C PHE A 86 -25.62 0.66 10.91
N SER A 87 -26.81 1.04 11.37
CA SER A 87 -27.98 1.21 10.50
C SER A 87 -27.74 2.32 9.46
N PRO A 88 -28.44 2.30 8.32
CA PRO A 88 -28.36 3.36 7.33
C PRO A 88 -28.61 4.76 7.92
N GLU A 89 -29.55 4.89 8.86
CA GLU A 89 -29.89 6.14 9.52
C GLU A 89 -28.74 6.64 10.40
N SER A 90 -28.12 5.75 11.19
CA SER A 90 -26.96 6.10 12.02
C SER A 90 -25.74 6.46 11.17
N LYS A 91 -25.53 5.78 10.03
CA LYS A 91 -24.49 6.15 9.05
C LYS A 91 -24.72 7.56 8.50
N GLN A 92 -25.95 7.88 8.14
CA GLN A 92 -26.32 9.20 7.64
C GLN A 92 -26.05 10.31 8.68
N GLN A 93 -26.43 10.08 9.94
CA GLN A 93 -26.16 11.02 11.04
C GLN A 93 -24.65 11.22 11.26
N ALA A 94 -23.85 10.16 11.20
CA ALA A 94 -22.39 10.26 11.33
C ALA A 94 -21.79 11.12 10.20
N ILE A 95 -22.24 10.93 8.96
CA ILE A 95 -21.80 11.73 7.80
C ILE A 95 -22.16 13.21 7.99
N GLU A 96 -23.38 13.51 8.44
CA GLU A 96 -23.82 14.87 8.71
C GLU A 96 -22.97 15.54 9.79
N PHE A 97 -22.66 14.82 10.86
CA PHE A 97 -21.81 15.32 11.93
C PHE A 97 -20.38 15.60 11.46
N ILE A 98 -19.78 14.70 10.67
CA ILE A 98 -18.45 14.91 10.08
C ILE A 98 -18.44 16.16 9.18
N ASN A 99 -19.47 16.33 8.34
CA ASN A 99 -19.59 17.51 7.49
C ASN A 99 -19.74 18.81 8.30
N TYR A 100 -20.52 18.78 9.38
CA TYR A 100 -20.63 19.90 10.31
C TYR A 100 -19.27 20.27 10.93
N LEU A 101 -18.50 19.29 11.43
CA LEU A 101 -17.18 19.54 11.99
C LEU A 101 -16.21 20.11 10.94
N LYS A 102 -16.26 19.60 9.71
CA LYS A 102 -15.45 20.09 8.59
C LYS A 102 -15.72 21.57 8.30
N GLU A 103 -16.98 21.98 8.25
CA GLU A 103 -17.34 23.39 8.06
C GLU A 103 -16.95 24.26 9.27
N LYS A 104 -17.09 23.74 10.49
CA LYS A 104 -16.65 24.43 11.71
C LYS A 104 -15.14 24.69 11.73
N GLU A 105 -14.33 23.71 11.34
CA GLU A 105 -12.87 23.86 11.27
C GLU A 105 -12.42 24.82 10.15
N LYS A 106 -13.06 24.81 8.98
CA LYS A 106 -12.80 25.82 7.92
C LYS A 106 -13.04 27.25 8.39
N ASN A 107 -14.07 27.45 9.21
CA ASN A 107 -14.43 28.77 9.75
C ASN A 107 -13.61 29.17 10.99
N ARG A 108 -12.73 28.27 11.47
CA ARG A 108 -11.81 28.54 12.57
C ARG A 108 -10.64 29.36 12.01
N LYS A 109 -10.78 30.70 11.99
CA LYS A 109 -9.66 31.61 11.65
C LYS A 109 -8.41 31.20 12.43
N PRO A 110 -7.21 31.17 11.82
CA PRO A 110 -5.99 30.92 12.57
C PRO A 110 -5.88 32.01 13.65
N LYS A 111 -5.79 31.61 14.92
CA LYS A 111 -5.37 32.53 15.97
C LYS A 111 -3.96 32.96 15.61
N ASN A 112 -3.81 34.19 15.10
CA ASN A 112 -2.53 34.87 14.99
C ASN A 112 -1.79 34.70 16.33
N LYS A 113 -0.64 34.03 16.29
CA LYS A 113 0.43 34.12 17.28
C LYS A 113 1.70 34.41 16.50
#